data_AF-A0A420NA31-F1
#
_entry.id   AF-A0A420NA31-F1
#
_cell.length_a   1.000
_cell.length_b   1.000
_cell.length_c   1.000
_cell.angle_alpha   90.00
_cell.angle_beta   90.00
_cell.angle_gamma   90.00
#
_symmetry.space_group_name_H-M   'P 1'
#
loop_
_entity.id
_entity.type
_entity.pdbx_description
1 polymer ?
#
loop_
_entity_poly.entity_id
_entity_poly.type
_entity_poly.pdbx_seq_one_letter_code
_entity_poly.pdbx_strand_id
1 'polypeptide(L)'
;MHIRFLSHLGTVLCLGTASVGALSLKHDKRATSPASLAIGNPVLTSKWLEGSDYEQIVEFFITNSDGNKPLTWADQLHVIVESSSLETTTPGTLLRLGPKQSAVVQVGVKNKAGVKAGTQCDATAVVTWGPKENPKKSSKDFSGQCGIGDYEASESSLEHHWNPDWFHEIKYGIFIHWGLYSVPAFGNRPGPKQDYAEWYGYRMTQPDFPSETYQYHRGTYGENFNYDDFVSNFTGASFDAEDWMNLVADAGAQYVVPVTKHHDGWALFDFPESVSKRSTVHYGPKRDFVKELLDVAKAKHPEIRRGTYFSMPEWFNPAYVKYYWDQHYKEIYWGRPPTNPYTNKSIEYTGYVEVDDFINDIQNPQIEALFYDYDIEMLWCDIGGPNKAPDVLAPWLNWARDQGRQVTFNDRCGAAGDYSTPEYSGISFNPKKFESNRGLDPFSFGYNYLTTDDEYLSGEEIVKTLVDNVVNNGNFLLNMGPKGDGTIPKQQQLNLLDAGEWIKGHGEGIFGTRYWPTAQTSGSLRFAMKPDAFYIHHVGQPSSPLVISEPVPWVEGDEVTAVGGSAHGTVLQVARNDGSFSVQLPDNVVQGDKYIWTIKIAYSTGK
;
A
#
# COMPACT_ATOMS: atom_id res chain seq x y z
N MET A 1 15.00 69.44 25.80
CA MET A 1 14.75 70.07 27.12
C MET A 1 15.48 69.18 28.15
N HIS A 2 16.56 69.70 28.76
CA HIS A 2 17.45 69.15 29.83
C HIS A 2 18.02 67.73 29.66
N ILE A 3 19.31 67.46 29.37
CA ILE A 3 20.63 67.80 29.98
C ILE A 3 20.84 67.29 31.43
N ARG A 4 21.75 66.30 31.61
CA ARG A 4 22.98 66.27 32.48
C ARG A 4 23.38 64.80 32.78
N PHE A 5 24.55 64.26 32.42
CA PHE A 5 25.98 64.49 32.78
C PHE A 5 26.46 63.93 34.14
N LEU A 6 27.62 63.24 34.07
CA LEU A 6 28.67 62.93 35.09
C LEU A 6 28.37 61.72 36.01
N SER A 7 29.14 60.62 36.05
CA SER A 7 30.59 60.33 36.18
C SER A 7 31.12 60.29 37.63
N HIS A 8 31.87 59.22 37.92
CA HIS A 8 33.03 59.04 38.83
C HIS A 8 32.91 58.28 40.16
N LEU A 9 33.90 57.37 40.34
CA LEU A 9 34.55 56.83 41.56
C LEU A 9 33.66 55.98 42.50
N GLY A 10 33.95 54.74 42.89
CA GLY A 10 35.22 54.03 43.13
C GLY A 10 35.29 53.67 44.62
N THR A 11 35.37 52.37 44.99
CA THR A 11 36.19 51.76 46.07
C THR A 11 35.77 50.31 46.40
N VAL A 12 36.67 49.39 46.05
CA VAL A 12 37.12 48.12 46.68
C VAL A 12 36.41 47.58 47.93
N LEU A 13 36.01 46.30 47.92
CA LEU A 13 36.35 45.32 48.97
C LEU A 13 36.33 43.86 48.46
N CYS A 14 37.04 43.01 49.19
CA CYS A 14 37.73 41.80 48.77
C CYS A 14 36.95 40.46 48.83
N LEU A 15 37.55 39.47 48.13
CA LEU A 15 37.66 38.03 48.41
C LEU A 15 36.49 37.09 48.08
N GLY A 16 36.78 36.13 47.18
CA GLY A 16 35.99 34.94 46.93
C GLY A 16 36.41 34.21 45.64
N THR A 17 37.59 33.62 45.61
CA THR A 17 38.04 32.72 44.53
C THR A 17 37.22 31.43 44.57
N ALA A 18 36.31 31.24 43.61
CA ALA A 18 35.75 29.94 43.27
C ALA A 18 36.34 29.48 41.94
N SER A 19 37.00 28.32 41.96
CA SER A 19 37.68 27.75 40.80
C SER A 19 36.69 27.50 39.66
N VAL A 20 36.98 28.06 38.50
CA VAL A 20 36.41 27.62 37.22
C VAL A 20 36.97 26.22 36.99
N GLY A 21 36.22 25.22 37.45
CA GLY A 21 36.42 23.84 37.05
C GLY A 21 36.15 23.79 35.55
N ALA A 22 37.22 23.57 34.77
CA ALA A 22 37.10 23.21 33.37
C ALA A 22 36.11 22.05 33.27
N LEU A 23 34.94 22.29 32.67
CA LEU A 23 34.12 21.22 32.13
C LEU A 23 34.98 20.57 31.05
N SER A 24 35.66 19.50 31.45
CA SER A 24 36.12 18.47 30.55
C SER A 24 34.90 18.02 29.77
N LEU A 25 34.81 18.44 28.50
CA LEU A 25 34.10 17.73 27.47
C LEU A 25 34.56 16.28 27.61
N LYS A 26 33.76 15.45 28.28
CA LYS A 26 33.94 14.01 28.25
C LYS A 26 33.98 13.66 26.78
N HIS A 27 35.18 13.38 26.29
CA HIS A 27 35.35 12.73 25.01
C HIS A 27 34.41 11.54 25.03
N ASP A 28 33.43 11.56 24.13
CA ASP A 28 32.71 10.36 23.74
C ASP A 28 33.76 9.26 23.63
N LYS A 29 33.59 8.20 24.42
CA LYS A 29 34.26 6.95 24.11
C LYS A 29 33.81 6.63 22.70
N ARG A 30 34.61 6.99 21.68
CA ARG A 30 34.36 6.65 20.28
C ARG A 30 33.99 5.18 20.29
N ALA A 31 32.70 4.88 20.13
CA ALA A 31 32.25 3.53 19.93
C ALA A 31 33.05 3.06 18.72
N THR A 32 33.93 2.09 18.92
CA THR A 32 34.76 1.58 17.82
C THR A 32 33.81 1.10 16.74
N SER A 33 33.98 1.56 15.50
CA SER A 33 33.10 1.21 14.38
C SER A 33 32.94 -0.32 14.25
N PRO A 34 31.78 -0.82 13.78
CA PRO A 34 31.58 -2.25 13.54
C PRO A 34 32.75 -2.88 12.80
N ALA A 35 33.11 -4.11 13.16
CA ALA A 35 34.21 -4.82 12.51
C ALA A 35 33.87 -5.19 11.05
N SER A 36 32.61 -5.52 10.77
CA SER A 36 32.17 -5.96 9.45
C SER A 36 30.73 -5.55 9.13
N LEU A 37 30.53 -5.05 7.91
CA LEU A 37 29.23 -4.90 7.27
C LEU A 37 29.18 -5.82 6.04
N ALA A 38 28.12 -6.60 5.90
CA ALA A 38 27.89 -7.48 4.75
C ALA A 38 26.86 -6.87 3.79
N ILE A 39 27.06 -7.09 2.49
CA ILE A 39 26.13 -6.66 1.42
C ILE A 39 25.33 -7.88 0.96
N GLY A 40 24.02 -7.83 1.15
CA GLY A 40 23.07 -8.88 0.77
C GLY A 40 22.32 -8.52 -0.51
N ASN A 41 22.37 -9.40 -1.50
CA ASN A 41 21.57 -9.37 -2.73
C ASN A 41 21.42 -7.99 -3.42
N PRO A 42 22.51 -7.38 -3.93
CA PRO A 42 22.39 -6.20 -4.78
C PRO A 42 21.72 -6.51 -6.11
N VAL A 43 20.73 -5.69 -6.45
CA VAL A 43 19.90 -5.82 -7.65
C VAL A 43 19.77 -4.47 -8.34
N LEU A 44 19.98 -4.44 -9.66
CA LEU A 44 19.52 -3.35 -10.53
C LEU A 44 18.00 -3.51 -10.70
N THR A 45 17.23 -2.61 -10.09
CA THR A 45 15.76 -2.68 -10.16
C THR A 45 15.26 -1.96 -11.42
N SER A 46 14.01 -2.20 -11.81
CA SER A 46 13.33 -1.39 -12.83
C SER A 46 12.68 -0.12 -12.27
N LYS A 47 12.94 0.20 -11.00
CA LYS A 47 12.47 1.42 -10.33
C LYS A 47 13.44 2.57 -10.57
N TRP A 48 12.92 3.78 -10.51
CA TRP A 48 13.75 4.99 -10.45
C TRP A 48 13.25 5.95 -9.37
N LEU A 49 14.13 6.86 -8.94
CA LEU A 49 13.77 7.91 -8.00
C LEU A 49 12.69 8.80 -8.62
N GLU A 50 11.52 8.90 -8.00
CA GLU A 50 10.39 9.67 -8.53
C GLU A 50 10.77 11.15 -8.71
N GLY A 51 10.37 11.74 -9.84
CA GLY A 51 10.74 13.11 -10.21
C GLY A 51 12.18 13.29 -10.72
N SER A 52 13.00 12.23 -10.75
CA SER A 52 14.32 12.27 -11.38
C SER A 52 14.24 11.98 -12.89
N ASP A 53 15.32 12.31 -13.61
CA ASP A 53 15.52 11.89 -15.00
C ASP A 53 16.04 10.44 -15.05
N TYR A 54 15.15 9.51 -14.70
CA TYR A 54 15.36 8.05 -14.66
C TYR A 54 16.61 7.62 -13.89
N GLU A 55 16.86 8.20 -12.71
CA GLU A 55 17.88 7.69 -11.79
C GLU A 55 17.45 6.31 -11.26
N GLN A 56 17.93 5.25 -11.92
CA GLN A 56 17.62 3.87 -11.60
C GLN A 56 18.07 3.54 -10.17
N ILE A 57 17.25 2.76 -9.46
CA ILE A 57 17.56 2.36 -8.09
C ILE A 57 18.27 1.01 -8.09
N VAL A 58 19.44 0.98 -7.45
CA VAL A 58 20.08 -0.25 -6.97
C VAL A 58 19.66 -0.47 -5.53
N GLU A 59 19.08 -1.63 -5.23
CA GLU A 59 18.59 -1.98 -3.89
C GLU A 59 19.34 -3.21 -3.34
N PHE A 60 19.71 -3.16 -2.06
CA PHE A 60 20.31 -4.28 -1.33
C PHE A 60 20.12 -4.17 0.18
N PHE A 61 20.42 -5.26 0.88
CA PHE A 61 20.58 -5.25 2.32
C PHE A 61 22.01 -4.88 2.73
N ILE A 62 22.15 -4.04 3.75
CA ILE A 62 23.36 -3.95 4.55
C ILE A 62 23.08 -4.64 5.89
N THR A 63 23.94 -5.59 6.26
CA THR A 63 23.88 -6.31 7.54
C THR A 63 25.07 -5.95 8.40
N ASN A 64 24.82 -5.53 9.64
CA ASN A 64 25.88 -5.40 10.63
C ASN A 64 26.22 -6.78 11.19
N SER A 65 27.31 -7.39 10.70
CA SER A 65 27.72 -8.72 11.13
C SER A 65 28.52 -8.71 12.44
N ASP A 66 28.81 -7.53 13.00
CA ASP A 66 29.41 -7.41 14.33
C ASP A 66 28.39 -7.82 15.40
N GLY A 67 28.84 -8.62 16.38
CA GLY A 67 27.99 -9.13 17.44
C GLY A 67 27.74 -8.13 18.59
N ASN A 68 28.54 -7.06 18.68
CA ASN A 68 28.59 -6.20 19.86
C ASN A 68 28.51 -4.70 19.53
N LYS A 69 28.99 -4.27 18.36
CA LYS A 69 29.16 -2.85 18.02
C LYS A 69 28.09 -2.38 17.05
N PRO A 70 27.30 -1.35 17.37
CA PRO A 70 26.35 -0.76 16.43
C PRO A 70 27.07 0.09 15.38
N LEU A 71 26.48 0.19 14.19
CA LEU A 71 26.76 1.24 13.22
C LEU A 71 26.01 2.51 13.64
N THR A 72 26.67 3.65 13.58
CA THR A 72 26.11 4.97 13.96
C THR A 72 26.49 6.03 12.91
N TRP A 73 25.88 7.22 12.98
CA TRP A 73 26.24 8.35 12.13
C TRP A 73 27.74 8.71 12.20
N ALA A 74 28.38 8.50 13.36
CA ALA A 74 29.79 8.82 13.59
C ALA A 74 30.73 7.93 12.76
N ASP A 75 30.24 6.80 12.25
CA ASP A 75 30.99 5.89 11.39
C ASP A 75 31.04 6.35 9.93
N GLN A 76 30.42 7.49 9.57
CA GLN A 76 30.53 8.09 8.23
C GLN A 76 30.34 7.07 7.09
N LEU A 77 29.22 6.34 7.15
CA LEU A 77 28.89 5.34 6.13
C LEU A 77 28.78 6.02 4.75
N HIS A 78 29.50 5.49 3.77
CA HIS A 78 29.35 5.83 2.36
C HIS A 78 29.00 4.58 1.58
N VAL A 79 27.91 4.66 0.80
CA VAL A 79 27.38 3.55 0.01
C VAL A 79 27.25 4.01 -1.44
N ILE A 80 27.95 3.35 -2.35
CA ILE A 80 27.99 3.68 -3.78
C ILE A 80 27.94 2.42 -4.65
N VAL A 81 27.75 2.62 -5.94
CA VAL A 81 27.89 1.60 -6.98
C VAL A 81 29.04 1.99 -7.92
N GLU A 82 30.01 1.09 -8.06
CA GLU A 82 31.11 1.20 -9.01
C GLU A 82 30.80 0.35 -10.26
N SER A 83 30.92 0.92 -11.46
CA SER A 83 30.71 0.20 -12.72
C SER A 83 31.39 0.92 -13.89
N SER A 84 31.74 0.19 -14.94
CA SER A 84 32.14 0.77 -16.23
C SER A 84 30.94 1.39 -16.98
N SER A 85 29.74 0.90 -16.72
CA SER A 85 28.51 1.28 -17.43
C SER A 85 27.64 2.28 -16.66
N LEU A 86 27.76 2.32 -15.33
CA LEU A 86 26.94 3.17 -14.46
C LEU A 86 27.77 4.21 -13.73
N GLU A 87 27.13 5.33 -13.40
CA GLU A 87 27.61 6.32 -12.44
C GLU A 87 26.65 6.41 -11.25
N THR A 88 27.19 6.50 -10.03
CA THR A 88 26.37 6.78 -8.85
C THR A 88 26.00 8.26 -8.84
N THR A 89 24.70 8.56 -8.88
CA THR A 89 24.17 9.92 -8.80
C THR A 89 23.70 10.25 -7.39
N THR A 90 23.09 9.27 -6.71
CA THR A 90 22.56 9.42 -5.35
C THR A 90 23.13 8.32 -4.45
N PRO A 91 24.13 8.63 -3.59
CA PRO A 91 24.69 7.66 -2.66
C PRO A 91 23.65 7.14 -1.65
N GLY A 92 23.79 5.88 -1.27
CA GLY A 92 22.91 5.28 -0.26
C GLY A 92 23.20 5.79 1.15
N THR A 93 22.16 5.88 1.97
CA THR A 93 22.22 6.40 3.34
C THR A 93 21.67 5.42 4.36
N LEU A 94 22.35 5.29 5.50
CA LEU A 94 21.87 4.56 6.67
C LEU A 94 22.53 5.14 7.92
N LEU A 95 21.72 5.63 8.87
CA LEU A 95 22.24 6.31 10.07
C LEU A 95 22.53 5.36 11.23
N ARG A 96 21.82 4.23 11.28
CA ARG A 96 21.86 3.31 12.43
C ARG A 96 21.68 1.87 11.98
N LEU A 97 22.50 0.98 12.53
CA LEU A 97 22.26 -0.45 12.46
C LEU A 97 22.81 -1.16 13.71
N GLY A 98 21.92 -1.74 14.51
CA GLY A 98 22.34 -2.49 15.70
C GLY A 98 23.12 -3.77 15.34
N PRO A 99 23.79 -4.39 16.33
CA PRO A 99 24.49 -5.66 16.11
C PRO A 99 23.58 -6.74 15.53
N LYS A 100 24.05 -7.48 14.52
CA LYS A 100 23.32 -8.55 13.80
C LYS A 100 22.03 -8.10 13.08
N GLN A 101 21.80 -6.80 12.96
CA GLN A 101 20.62 -6.28 12.25
C GLN A 101 20.92 -6.06 10.77
N SER A 102 19.85 -5.98 9.98
CA SER A 102 19.92 -5.65 8.56
C SER A 102 18.94 -4.54 8.21
N ALA A 103 19.26 -3.75 7.19
CA ALA A 103 18.37 -2.73 6.63
C ALA A 103 18.50 -2.71 5.11
N VAL A 104 17.40 -2.38 4.43
CA VAL A 104 17.41 -2.10 2.98
C VAL A 104 18.06 -0.73 2.76
N VAL A 105 18.94 -0.65 1.77
CA VAL A 105 19.59 0.57 1.30
C VAL A 105 19.42 0.67 -0.21
N GLN A 106 19.14 1.87 -0.67
CA GLN A 106 18.97 2.21 -2.08
C GLN A 106 20.06 3.19 -2.52
N VAL A 107 20.56 3.00 -3.74
CA VAL A 107 21.54 3.87 -4.40
C VAL A 107 20.99 4.26 -5.77
N GLY A 108 20.92 5.56 -6.06
CA GLY A 108 20.55 6.05 -7.39
C GLY A 108 21.74 6.00 -8.35
N VAL A 109 21.52 5.47 -9.55
CA VAL A 109 22.53 5.35 -10.61
C VAL A 109 21.98 5.82 -11.96
N LYS A 110 22.88 6.28 -12.83
CA LYS A 110 22.58 6.54 -14.24
C LYS A 110 23.52 5.80 -15.17
N ASN A 111 23.03 5.55 -16.38
CA ASN A 111 23.85 5.05 -17.47
C ASN A 111 24.90 6.11 -17.86
N LYS A 112 26.16 5.68 -17.97
CA LYS A 112 27.22 6.50 -18.55
C LYS A 112 26.96 6.74 -20.04
N ALA A 113 27.55 7.81 -20.56
CA ALA A 113 27.46 8.16 -21.97
C ALA A 113 27.79 6.96 -22.89
N GLY A 114 26.88 6.64 -23.81
CA GLY A 114 27.02 5.54 -24.76
C GLY A 114 26.42 4.20 -24.30
N VAL A 115 26.00 4.06 -23.05
CA VAL A 115 25.31 2.85 -22.56
C VAL A 115 23.80 2.99 -22.79
N LYS A 116 23.25 2.17 -23.68
CA LYS A 116 21.81 2.15 -23.98
C LYS A 116 21.02 1.58 -22.79
N ALA A 117 19.85 2.14 -22.49
CA ALA A 117 18.94 1.55 -21.51
C ALA A 117 18.53 0.11 -21.89
N GLY A 118 18.37 -0.75 -20.89
CA GLY A 118 18.03 -2.17 -21.05
C GLY A 118 19.22 -3.09 -21.39
N THR A 119 20.43 -2.57 -21.59
CA THR A 119 21.61 -3.43 -21.83
C THR A 119 22.08 -4.10 -20.55
N GLN A 120 22.54 -5.35 -20.66
CA GLN A 120 23.16 -6.07 -19.56
C GLN A 120 24.45 -5.35 -19.10
N CYS A 121 24.62 -5.23 -17.78
CA CYS A 121 25.75 -4.58 -17.15
C CYS A 121 26.22 -5.33 -15.91
N ASP A 122 27.51 -5.18 -15.63
CA ASP A 122 28.13 -5.59 -14.38
C ASP A 122 28.42 -4.36 -13.52
N ALA A 123 28.26 -4.52 -12.20
CA ALA A 123 28.47 -3.47 -11.22
C ALA A 123 28.92 -4.07 -9.88
N THR A 124 29.50 -3.22 -9.04
CA THR A 124 29.95 -3.58 -7.69
C THR A 124 29.35 -2.62 -6.69
N ALA A 125 28.56 -3.13 -5.75
CA ALA A 125 28.08 -2.34 -4.61
C ALA A 125 29.24 -2.21 -3.62
N VAL A 126 29.52 -0.99 -3.16
CA VAL A 126 30.63 -0.67 -2.27
C VAL A 126 30.13 0.07 -1.04
N VAL A 127 30.49 -0.44 0.12
CA VAL A 127 30.17 0.15 1.43
C VAL A 127 31.48 0.44 2.15
N THR A 128 31.70 1.70 2.55
CA THR A 128 32.83 2.11 3.38
C THR A 128 32.38 2.79 4.65
N TRP A 129 33.03 2.52 5.78
CA TRP A 129 32.68 3.08 7.08
C TRP A 129 33.89 3.15 8.03
N GLY A 130 33.78 3.94 9.08
CA GLY A 130 34.81 4.20 10.06
C GLY A 130 35.58 5.48 9.79
N PRO A 131 36.63 5.75 10.59
CA PRO A 131 37.40 6.99 10.53
C PRO A 131 38.08 7.16 9.16
N LYS A 132 38.13 8.41 8.66
CA LYS A 132 38.69 8.75 7.33
C LYS A 132 40.13 8.29 7.15
N GLU A 133 40.91 8.21 8.22
CA GLU A 133 42.31 7.80 8.19
C GLU A 133 42.48 6.30 7.92
N ASN A 134 41.49 5.48 8.28
CA ASN A 134 41.51 4.03 8.07
C ASN A 134 40.09 3.47 7.92
N PRO A 135 39.42 3.75 6.79
CA PRO A 135 38.07 3.27 6.55
C PRO A 135 38.09 1.77 6.32
N LYS A 136 37.09 1.08 6.87
CA LYS A 136 36.76 -0.29 6.49
C LYS A 136 35.96 -0.27 5.19
N LYS A 137 36.07 -1.32 4.39
CA LYS A 137 35.36 -1.48 3.11
C LYS A 137 34.77 -2.89 3.00
N SER A 138 33.61 -2.99 2.38
CA SER A 138 32.96 -4.21 1.93
C SER A 138 32.44 -3.98 0.52
N SER A 139 32.45 -5.01 -0.31
CA SER A 139 31.96 -4.91 -1.69
C SER A 139 31.35 -6.21 -2.18
N LYS A 140 30.41 -6.12 -3.12
CA LYS A 140 29.77 -7.28 -3.74
C LYS A 140 29.40 -6.99 -5.19
N ASP A 141 29.81 -7.87 -6.08
CA ASP A 141 29.51 -7.80 -7.51
C ASP A 141 28.09 -8.30 -7.79
N PHE A 142 27.48 -7.74 -8.82
CA PHE A 142 26.17 -8.09 -9.34
C PHE A 142 26.03 -7.67 -10.80
N SER A 143 25.00 -8.18 -11.45
CA SER A 143 24.69 -7.83 -12.84
C SER A 143 23.19 -7.72 -13.05
N GLY A 144 22.79 -7.00 -14.09
CA GLY A 144 21.39 -6.75 -14.43
C GLY A 144 21.27 -5.79 -15.60
N GLN A 145 20.06 -5.30 -15.86
CA GLN A 145 19.81 -4.34 -16.93
C GLN A 145 20.10 -2.90 -16.45
N CYS A 146 20.99 -2.20 -17.15
CA CYS A 146 21.28 -0.79 -16.90
C CYS A 146 20.19 0.12 -17.47
N GLY A 147 19.72 1.06 -16.65
CA GLY A 147 18.71 2.03 -17.03
C GLY A 147 17.34 1.40 -17.20
N ILE A 148 16.34 2.23 -17.49
CA ILE A 148 14.96 1.80 -17.63
C ILE A 148 14.70 1.49 -19.12
N GLY A 149 14.84 0.21 -19.49
CA GLY A 149 14.64 -0.29 -20.85
C GLY A 149 13.16 -0.45 -21.22
N ASP A 150 12.90 -0.83 -22.48
CA ASP A 150 11.56 -1.15 -22.98
C ASP A 150 11.09 -2.52 -22.47
N TYR A 151 9.80 -2.60 -22.12
CA TYR A 151 9.09 -3.85 -21.90
C TYR A 151 8.60 -4.41 -23.23
N GLU A 152 8.86 -5.69 -23.46
CA GLU A 152 8.31 -6.45 -24.58
C GLU A 152 7.04 -7.19 -24.14
N ALA A 153 6.12 -7.47 -25.08
CA ALA A 153 4.91 -8.25 -24.81
C ALA A 153 5.23 -9.74 -24.58
N SER A 154 5.85 -10.04 -23.43
CA SER A 154 6.16 -11.40 -22.98
C SER A 154 6.19 -11.46 -21.45
N GLU A 155 5.81 -12.61 -20.89
CA GLU A 155 5.90 -12.87 -19.45
C GLU A 155 7.31 -12.62 -18.91
N SER A 156 8.33 -13.13 -19.59
CA SER A 156 9.72 -12.94 -19.18
C SER A 156 10.13 -11.47 -19.13
N SER A 157 9.57 -10.61 -19.98
CA SER A 157 9.86 -9.18 -19.90
C SER A 157 9.15 -8.53 -18.70
N LEU A 158 7.90 -8.90 -18.45
CA LEU A 158 7.11 -8.36 -17.33
C LEU A 158 7.62 -8.80 -15.96
N GLU A 159 8.19 -10.00 -15.83
CA GLU A 159 8.79 -10.50 -14.58
C GLU A 159 9.95 -9.62 -14.05
N HIS A 160 10.51 -8.75 -14.89
CA HIS A 160 11.54 -7.78 -14.51
C HIS A 160 10.95 -6.44 -14.04
N HIS A 161 9.63 -6.24 -14.10
CA HIS A 161 8.99 -5.05 -13.53
C HIS A 161 8.96 -5.16 -11.99
N TRP A 162 9.25 -4.04 -11.33
CA TRP A 162 9.31 -3.93 -9.87
C TRP A 162 8.27 -2.92 -9.44
N ASN A 163 7.60 -3.21 -8.33
CA ASN A 163 6.69 -2.25 -7.74
C ASN A 163 7.46 -0.95 -7.38
N PRO A 164 6.92 0.24 -7.71
CA PRO A 164 7.59 1.50 -7.41
C PRO A 164 7.68 1.76 -5.91
N ASP A 165 8.62 2.62 -5.52
CA ASP A 165 8.80 2.94 -4.10
C ASP A 165 7.60 3.63 -3.48
N TRP A 166 6.87 4.46 -4.23
CA TRP A 166 5.61 5.04 -3.75
C TRP A 166 4.63 3.94 -3.30
N PHE A 167 4.56 2.79 -3.98
CA PHE A 167 3.68 1.70 -3.57
C PHE A 167 4.11 1.06 -2.24
N HIS A 168 5.42 1.04 -1.97
CA HIS A 168 5.91 0.65 -0.65
C HIS A 168 5.59 1.66 0.44
N GLU A 169 5.41 2.93 0.11
CA GLU A 169 5.27 4.04 1.07
C GLU A 169 3.84 4.34 1.48
N ILE A 170 2.87 4.11 0.58
CA ILE A 170 1.46 4.50 0.76
C ILE A 170 0.66 3.64 1.75
N LYS A 171 1.02 2.36 1.96
CA LYS A 171 0.50 1.42 3.00
C LYS A 171 -1.00 1.13 3.09
N TYR A 172 -1.89 2.11 2.95
CA TYR A 172 -3.31 2.00 3.23
C TYR A 172 -4.15 2.59 2.11
N GLY A 173 -5.12 1.82 1.61
CA GLY A 173 -6.00 2.21 0.51
C GLY A 173 -7.45 1.81 0.74
N ILE A 174 -8.34 2.46 -0.01
CA ILE A 174 -9.77 2.14 -0.01
C ILE A 174 -10.16 1.46 -1.32
N PHE A 175 -10.71 0.26 -1.19
CA PHE A 175 -11.37 -0.49 -2.25
C PHE A 175 -12.87 -0.12 -2.27
N ILE A 176 -13.50 -0.09 -3.43
CA ILE A 176 -14.93 0.22 -3.55
C ILE A 176 -15.64 -0.78 -4.46
N HIS A 177 -16.36 -1.73 -3.86
CA HIS A 177 -17.25 -2.64 -4.59
C HIS A 177 -18.65 -2.04 -4.68
N TRP A 178 -18.92 -1.42 -5.82
CA TRP A 178 -20.21 -0.82 -6.14
C TRP A 178 -20.61 -1.19 -7.57
N GLY A 179 -21.85 -1.63 -7.76
CA GLY A 179 -22.37 -2.06 -9.06
C GLY A 179 -23.84 -2.48 -8.99
N LEU A 180 -24.35 -3.15 -10.02
CA LEU A 180 -25.75 -3.59 -10.05
C LEU A 180 -26.12 -4.46 -8.84
N TYR A 181 -25.19 -5.31 -8.38
CA TYR A 181 -25.35 -6.16 -7.21
C TYR A 181 -25.60 -5.38 -5.89
N SER A 182 -25.25 -4.09 -5.84
CA SER A 182 -25.54 -3.20 -4.69
C SER A 182 -27.03 -2.83 -4.59
N VAL A 183 -27.85 -3.15 -5.59
CA VAL A 183 -29.31 -2.96 -5.55
C VAL A 183 -30.00 -4.08 -4.74
N PRO A 184 -29.84 -5.38 -5.08
CA PRO A 184 -30.40 -6.44 -4.25
C PRO A 184 -29.67 -6.61 -2.92
N ALA A 185 -28.38 -6.27 -2.87
CA ALA A 185 -27.58 -6.14 -1.65
C ALA A 185 -27.65 -7.36 -0.71
N PHE A 186 -27.57 -8.58 -1.23
CA PHE A 186 -27.81 -9.80 -0.46
C PHE A 186 -26.72 -10.85 -0.68
N GLY A 187 -26.03 -11.23 0.40
CA GLY A 187 -25.01 -12.30 0.44
C GLY A 187 -25.23 -13.33 1.55
N ASN A 188 -26.37 -13.33 2.24
CA ASN A 188 -26.60 -14.02 3.53
C ASN A 188 -25.67 -13.54 4.67
N ARG A 189 -25.87 -14.15 5.85
CA ARG A 189 -25.13 -13.92 7.09
C ARG A 189 -24.07 -15.00 7.35
N PRO A 190 -23.13 -14.76 8.29
CA PRO A 190 -22.14 -15.75 8.70
C PRO A 190 -22.76 -17.10 9.04
N GLY A 191 -22.05 -18.15 8.62
CA GLY A 191 -22.45 -19.54 8.81
C GLY A 191 -22.39 -20.32 7.49
N PRO A 192 -22.97 -21.53 7.44
CA PRO A 192 -22.89 -22.42 6.27
C PRO A 192 -23.47 -21.84 4.97
N LYS A 193 -24.17 -20.71 5.05
CA LYS A 193 -24.87 -20.06 3.94
C LYS A 193 -24.24 -18.72 3.53
N GLN A 194 -23.14 -18.32 4.18
CA GLN A 194 -22.42 -17.08 3.88
C GLN A 194 -21.96 -17.06 2.42
N ASP A 195 -22.07 -15.89 1.79
CA ASP A 195 -21.59 -15.63 0.44
C ASP A 195 -21.37 -14.13 0.22
N TYR A 196 -20.72 -13.79 -0.87
CA TYR A 196 -20.47 -12.41 -1.25
C TYR A 196 -21.68 -11.81 -1.96
N ALA A 197 -22.17 -10.65 -1.49
CA ALA A 197 -23.31 -9.96 -2.07
C ALA A 197 -23.05 -9.53 -3.53
N GLU A 198 -21.80 -9.23 -3.89
CA GLU A 198 -21.40 -8.93 -5.26
C GLU A 198 -21.45 -10.15 -6.20
N TRP A 199 -21.61 -11.37 -5.66
CA TRP A 199 -21.84 -12.59 -6.43
C TRP A 199 -23.33 -12.87 -6.72
N TYR A 200 -24.23 -11.98 -6.31
CA TYR A 200 -25.69 -12.17 -6.40
C TYR A 200 -26.16 -12.64 -7.78
N GLY A 201 -25.72 -12.00 -8.86
CA GLY A 201 -26.14 -12.31 -10.23
C GLY A 201 -25.82 -13.73 -10.67
N TYR A 202 -24.71 -14.30 -10.19
CA TYR A 202 -24.39 -15.71 -10.42
C TYR A 202 -25.17 -16.62 -9.49
N ARG A 203 -25.24 -16.28 -8.19
CA ARG A 203 -25.84 -17.11 -7.14
C ARG A 203 -27.35 -17.26 -7.25
N MET A 204 -28.04 -16.28 -7.80
CA MET A 204 -29.46 -16.39 -8.11
C MET A 204 -29.77 -17.47 -9.17
N THR A 205 -28.75 -18.00 -9.87
CA THR A 205 -28.90 -19.08 -10.84
C THR A 205 -28.72 -20.49 -10.25
N GLN A 206 -28.35 -20.58 -8.96
CA GLN A 206 -27.95 -21.84 -8.33
C GLN A 206 -28.93 -22.24 -7.21
N PRO A 207 -29.96 -23.06 -7.50
CA PRO A 207 -30.97 -23.42 -6.51
C PRO A 207 -30.44 -24.22 -5.32
N ASP A 208 -29.36 -24.99 -5.55
CA ASP A 208 -28.76 -25.89 -4.56
C ASP A 208 -27.48 -25.32 -3.94
N PHE A 209 -27.09 -24.09 -4.27
CA PHE A 209 -25.92 -23.46 -3.64
C PHE A 209 -26.24 -23.14 -2.17
N PRO A 210 -25.25 -23.19 -1.24
CA PRO A 210 -25.53 -22.97 0.18
C PRO A 210 -26.12 -21.59 0.51
N SER A 211 -25.81 -20.56 -0.27
CA SER A 211 -26.44 -19.24 -0.15
C SER A 211 -27.93 -19.32 -0.51
N GLU A 212 -28.82 -18.69 0.26
CA GLU A 212 -30.26 -18.60 -0.07
C GLU A 212 -30.60 -17.60 -1.18
N THR A 213 -29.61 -17.15 -1.97
CA THR A 213 -29.80 -16.09 -2.98
C THR A 213 -30.85 -16.46 -4.03
N TYR A 214 -30.87 -17.72 -4.50
CA TYR A 214 -31.91 -18.21 -5.42
C TYR A 214 -33.32 -18.08 -4.83
N GLN A 215 -33.50 -18.53 -3.58
CA GLN A 215 -34.78 -18.54 -2.88
C GLN A 215 -35.22 -17.12 -2.53
N TYR A 216 -34.29 -16.30 -2.04
CA TYR A 216 -34.50 -14.89 -1.74
C TYR A 216 -34.96 -14.12 -2.97
N HIS A 217 -34.28 -14.30 -4.10
CA HIS A 217 -34.63 -13.61 -5.34
C HIS A 217 -36.04 -14.00 -5.81
N ARG A 218 -36.33 -15.30 -5.85
CA ARG A 218 -37.65 -15.82 -6.21
C ARG A 218 -38.76 -15.29 -5.29
N GLY A 219 -38.50 -15.21 -3.98
CA GLY A 219 -39.47 -14.74 -2.99
C GLY A 219 -39.69 -13.23 -3.00
N THR A 220 -38.65 -12.45 -3.33
CA THR A 220 -38.67 -10.98 -3.24
C THR A 220 -39.03 -10.32 -4.56
N TYR A 221 -38.43 -10.76 -5.66
CA TYR A 221 -38.59 -10.14 -6.99
C TYR A 221 -39.46 -10.98 -7.94
N GLY A 222 -39.59 -12.28 -7.68
CA GLY A 222 -40.41 -13.19 -8.47
C GLY A 222 -39.66 -13.83 -9.64
N GLU A 223 -40.26 -14.88 -10.22
CA GLU A 223 -39.62 -15.73 -11.23
C GLU A 223 -39.36 -15.06 -12.58
N ASN A 224 -40.05 -13.94 -12.86
CA ASN A 224 -39.94 -13.21 -14.12
C ASN A 224 -38.98 -12.01 -14.05
N PHE A 225 -38.39 -11.73 -12.89
CA PHE A 225 -37.38 -10.69 -12.73
C PHE A 225 -36.00 -11.30 -13.00
N ASN A 226 -35.24 -10.71 -13.92
CA ASN A 226 -33.89 -11.12 -14.25
C ASN A 226 -32.88 -10.18 -13.59
N TYR A 227 -31.62 -10.60 -13.48
CA TYR A 227 -30.57 -9.78 -12.87
C TYR A 227 -30.46 -8.39 -13.51
N ASP A 228 -30.46 -8.31 -14.84
CA ASP A 228 -30.34 -7.04 -15.57
C ASP A 228 -31.56 -6.11 -15.40
N ASP A 229 -32.70 -6.59 -14.87
CA ASP A 229 -33.84 -5.71 -14.58
C ASP A 229 -33.52 -4.72 -13.43
N PHE A 230 -32.51 -5.03 -12.59
CA PHE A 230 -31.99 -4.13 -11.55
C PHE A 230 -31.35 -2.84 -12.10
N VAL A 231 -31.02 -2.79 -13.39
CA VAL A 231 -30.47 -1.58 -14.04
C VAL A 231 -31.38 -0.37 -13.84
N SER A 232 -32.70 -0.58 -13.80
CA SER A 232 -33.68 0.49 -13.56
C SER A 232 -33.62 1.06 -12.13
N ASN A 233 -33.07 0.30 -11.19
CA ASN A 233 -32.97 0.66 -9.76
C ASN A 233 -31.55 1.10 -9.36
N PHE A 234 -30.53 0.80 -10.16
CA PHE A 234 -29.17 1.29 -9.96
C PHE A 234 -29.05 2.74 -10.45
N THR A 235 -29.43 3.68 -9.59
CA THR A 235 -29.58 5.09 -10.00
C THR A 235 -28.36 5.96 -9.73
N GLY A 236 -27.54 5.64 -8.72
CA GLY A 236 -26.46 6.53 -8.29
C GLY A 236 -26.94 7.97 -7.99
N ALA A 237 -28.22 8.16 -7.64
CA ALA A 237 -28.82 9.48 -7.50
C ALA A 237 -28.24 10.31 -6.35
N SER A 238 -27.68 9.63 -5.35
CA SER A 238 -27.01 10.18 -4.18
C SER A 238 -25.49 10.03 -4.24
N PHE A 239 -24.94 9.57 -5.36
CA PHE A 239 -23.48 9.53 -5.58
C PHE A 239 -22.93 10.94 -5.74
N ASP A 240 -21.90 11.25 -4.96
CA ASP A 240 -21.09 12.44 -5.07
C ASP A 240 -19.61 12.04 -4.97
N ALA A 241 -18.86 12.28 -6.05
CA ALA A 241 -17.45 11.92 -6.14
C ALA A 241 -16.57 12.67 -5.13
N GLU A 242 -16.94 13.91 -4.78
CA GLU A 242 -16.20 14.72 -3.81
C GLU A 242 -16.44 14.22 -2.39
N ASP A 243 -17.68 13.92 -2.01
CA ASP A 243 -17.97 13.35 -0.70
C ASP A 243 -17.29 11.99 -0.50
N TRP A 244 -17.27 11.15 -1.54
CA TRP A 244 -16.56 9.87 -1.49
C TRP A 244 -15.05 10.07 -1.33
N MET A 245 -14.42 10.93 -2.14
CA MET A 245 -12.98 11.16 -2.04
C MET A 245 -12.58 11.87 -0.74
N ASN A 246 -13.42 12.77 -0.23
CA ASN A 246 -13.21 13.38 1.09
C ASN A 246 -13.23 12.32 2.19
N LEU A 247 -14.16 11.35 2.15
CA LEU A 247 -14.17 10.24 3.10
C LEU A 247 -12.90 9.37 2.99
N VAL A 248 -12.44 9.07 1.76
CA VAL A 248 -11.20 8.31 1.53
C VAL A 248 -10.00 9.04 2.13
N ALA A 249 -9.88 10.34 1.86
CA ALA A 249 -8.82 11.18 2.42
C ALA A 249 -8.91 11.27 3.95
N ASP A 250 -10.12 11.44 4.49
CA ASP A 250 -10.34 11.55 5.93
C ASP A 250 -10.08 10.23 6.68
N ALA A 251 -10.29 9.09 6.02
CA ALA A 251 -9.88 7.78 6.51
C ALA A 251 -8.36 7.61 6.57
N GLY A 252 -7.59 8.54 5.99
CA GLY A 252 -6.12 8.49 5.95
C GLY A 252 -5.56 7.59 4.84
N ALA A 253 -6.38 7.18 3.88
CA ALA A 253 -5.93 6.38 2.75
C ALA A 253 -5.05 7.20 1.80
N GLN A 254 -4.10 6.52 1.16
CA GLN A 254 -3.14 7.12 0.23
C GLN A 254 -3.36 6.62 -1.21
N TYR A 255 -4.35 5.75 -1.41
CA TYR A 255 -4.79 5.30 -2.72
C TYR A 255 -6.24 4.81 -2.69
N VAL A 256 -6.89 4.86 -3.85
CA VAL A 256 -8.26 4.37 -4.05
C VAL A 256 -8.33 3.41 -5.23
N VAL A 257 -9.18 2.39 -5.12
CA VAL A 257 -9.38 1.35 -6.14
C VAL A 257 -10.88 1.11 -6.29
N PRO A 258 -11.61 1.85 -7.15
CA PRO A 258 -13.00 1.52 -7.46
C PRO A 258 -13.08 0.31 -8.39
N VAL A 259 -14.11 -0.52 -8.19
CA VAL A 259 -14.49 -1.57 -9.15
C VAL A 259 -15.04 -0.91 -10.41
N THR A 260 -14.29 -1.04 -11.51
CA THR A 260 -14.70 -0.50 -12.82
C THR A 260 -15.66 -1.44 -13.52
N LYS A 261 -15.42 -2.74 -13.42
CA LYS A 261 -16.25 -3.84 -13.92
C LYS A 261 -16.01 -5.07 -13.05
N HIS A 262 -17.08 -5.63 -12.49
CA HIS A 262 -17.03 -6.90 -11.75
C HIS A 262 -17.36 -8.09 -12.67
N HIS A 263 -17.46 -9.29 -12.10
CA HIS A 263 -17.71 -10.53 -12.85
C HIS A 263 -19.05 -10.55 -13.61
N ASP A 264 -20.02 -9.69 -13.24
CA ASP A 264 -21.31 -9.55 -13.96
C ASP A 264 -21.18 -8.85 -15.32
N GLY A 265 -19.99 -8.30 -15.61
CA GLY A 265 -19.66 -7.57 -16.83
C GLY A 265 -20.29 -6.19 -16.92
N TRP A 266 -20.93 -5.70 -15.87
CA TRP A 266 -21.52 -4.36 -15.88
C TRP A 266 -20.47 -3.31 -15.53
N ALA A 267 -20.10 -2.49 -16.51
CA ALA A 267 -19.07 -1.48 -16.33
C ALA A 267 -19.63 -0.15 -15.80
N LEU A 268 -18.84 0.54 -14.96
CA LEU A 268 -19.14 1.84 -14.36
C LEU A 268 -18.39 3.00 -15.04
N PHE A 269 -17.76 2.71 -16.19
CA PHE A 269 -16.90 3.61 -16.95
C PHE A 269 -17.21 3.53 -18.45
N ASP A 270 -16.65 4.46 -19.22
CA ASP A 270 -16.81 4.60 -20.66
C ASP A 270 -15.70 3.88 -21.44
N PHE A 271 -16.06 3.35 -22.60
CA PHE A 271 -15.17 2.72 -23.58
C PHE A 271 -15.90 2.65 -24.93
N PRO A 272 -15.21 2.39 -26.06
CA PRO A 272 -15.85 2.46 -27.37
C PRO A 272 -17.07 1.53 -27.51
N GLU A 273 -18.19 2.06 -28.03
CA GLU A 273 -19.44 1.31 -28.23
C GLU A 273 -19.30 0.04 -29.11
N SER A 274 -18.24 -0.06 -29.91
CA SER A 274 -17.93 -1.25 -30.71
C SER A 274 -17.44 -2.44 -29.87
N VAL A 275 -17.01 -2.18 -28.63
CA VAL A 275 -16.46 -3.18 -27.69
C VAL A 275 -17.62 -3.82 -26.92
N SER A 276 -18.47 -3.01 -26.30
CA SER A 276 -19.69 -3.42 -25.60
C SER A 276 -20.53 -2.17 -25.31
N LYS A 277 -21.80 -2.36 -24.97
CA LYS A 277 -22.68 -1.31 -24.44
C LYS A 277 -23.10 -1.59 -23.00
N ARG A 278 -22.60 -2.65 -22.37
CA ARG A 278 -22.96 -3.07 -21.01
C ARG A 278 -22.29 -2.17 -19.95
N SER A 279 -22.74 -0.92 -19.87
CA SER A 279 -22.20 0.08 -18.93
C SER A 279 -23.26 1.05 -18.39
N THR A 280 -22.93 1.71 -17.28
CA THR A 280 -23.71 2.81 -16.71
C THR A 280 -23.77 4.05 -17.61
N VAL A 281 -22.87 4.17 -18.59
CA VAL A 281 -22.88 5.25 -19.59
C VAL A 281 -24.00 5.02 -20.61
N HIS A 282 -24.22 3.76 -21.02
CA HIS A 282 -25.24 3.40 -22.01
C HIS A 282 -26.57 2.96 -21.41
N TYR A 283 -26.65 2.61 -20.14
CA TYR A 283 -27.87 2.14 -19.48
C TYR A 283 -27.98 2.69 -18.05
N GLY A 284 -29.17 2.64 -17.46
CA GLY A 284 -29.41 3.17 -16.12
C GLY A 284 -29.11 4.68 -16.04
N PRO A 285 -28.16 5.12 -15.19
CA PRO A 285 -27.96 6.53 -14.84
C PRO A 285 -27.33 7.38 -15.95
N LYS A 286 -26.79 6.77 -17.02
CA LYS A 286 -26.09 7.46 -18.13
C LYS A 286 -24.91 8.31 -17.64
N ARG A 287 -24.12 7.76 -16.73
CA ARG A 287 -23.00 8.43 -16.06
C ARG A 287 -21.75 7.55 -16.06
N ASP A 288 -20.61 8.21 -16.12
CA ASP A 288 -19.28 7.63 -15.96
C ASP A 288 -18.79 7.91 -14.54
N PHE A 289 -19.13 7.01 -13.62
CA PHE A 289 -18.83 7.22 -12.20
C PHE A 289 -17.34 7.09 -11.89
N VAL A 290 -16.63 6.22 -12.62
CA VAL A 290 -15.18 6.04 -12.44
C VAL A 290 -14.45 7.31 -12.84
N LYS A 291 -14.80 7.92 -13.98
CA LYS A 291 -14.16 9.16 -14.42
C LYS A 291 -14.42 10.31 -13.46
N GLU A 292 -15.67 10.48 -13.04
CA GLU A 292 -16.03 11.50 -12.04
C GLU A 292 -15.20 11.36 -10.75
N LEU A 293 -15.05 10.13 -10.24
CA LEU A 293 -14.27 9.85 -9.03
C LEU A 293 -12.76 10.13 -9.22
N LEU A 294 -12.17 9.62 -10.31
CA LEU A 294 -10.73 9.76 -10.56
C LEU A 294 -10.34 11.20 -10.94
N ASP A 295 -11.21 11.94 -11.64
CA ASP A 295 -10.98 13.36 -11.95
C ASP A 295 -11.00 14.20 -10.66
N VAL A 296 -11.92 13.91 -9.72
CA VAL A 296 -11.93 14.55 -8.39
C VAL A 296 -10.68 14.19 -7.59
N ALA A 297 -10.28 12.91 -7.56
CA ALA A 297 -9.05 12.49 -6.89
C ALA A 297 -7.84 13.25 -7.44
N LYS A 298 -7.70 13.34 -8.77
CA LYS A 298 -6.61 14.07 -9.43
C LYS A 298 -6.63 15.57 -9.14
N ALA A 299 -7.80 16.20 -9.12
CA ALA A 299 -7.93 17.64 -8.99
C ALA A 299 -7.88 18.16 -7.54
N LYS A 300 -8.39 17.37 -6.58
CA LYS A 300 -8.61 17.82 -5.19
C LYS A 300 -7.79 17.05 -4.15
N HIS A 301 -7.40 15.81 -4.46
CA HIS A 301 -6.63 14.94 -3.57
C HIS A 301 -5.43 14.32 -4.31
N PRO A 302 -4.54 15.14 -4.91
CA PRO A 302 -3.45 14.65 -5.76
C PRO A 302 -2.46 13.72 -5.03
N GLU A 303 -2.44 13.77 -3.69
CA GLU A 303 -1.69 12.85 -2.81
C GLU A 303 -2.25 11.42 -2.79
N ILE A 304 -3.51 11.22 -3.20
CA ILE A 304 -4.13 9.89 -3.29
C ILE A 304 -3.85 9.31 -4.68
N ARG A 305 -3.16 8.15 -4.71
CA ARG A 305 -2.88 7.41 -5.93
C ARG A 305 -4.16 6.78 -6.50
N ARG A 306 -4.28 6.79 -7.83
CA ARG A 306 -5.49 6.38 -8.55
C ARG A 306 -5.32 4.98 -9.13
N GLY A 307 -5.84 3.97 -8.44
CA GLY A 307 -5.94 2.61 -8.95
C GLY A 307 -7.33 2.31 -9.49
N THR A 308 -7.47 1.18 -10.16
CA THR A 308 -8.78 0.63 -10.60
C THR A 308 -8.79 -0.88 -10.47
N TYR A 309 -9.93 -1.44 -10.09
CA TYR A 309 -10.16 -2.88 -10.18
C TYR A 309 -10.80 -3.26 -11.51
N PHE A 310 -10.38 -4.39 -12.07
CA PHE A 310 -10.98 -4.97 -13.27
C PHE A 310 -11.12 -6.49 -13.17
N SER A 311 -12.34 -6.99 -13.31
CA SER A 311 -12.55 -8.43 -13.46
C SER A 311 -12.16 -8.89 -14.86
N MET A 312 -11.19 -9.81 -14.94
CA MET A 312 -10.73 -10.36 -16.21
C MET A 312 -11.84 -11.13 -16.95
N PRO A 313 -12.61 -12.03 -16.29
CA PRO A 313 -13.71 -12.74 -16.93
C PRO A 313 -15.10 -12.09 -16.71
N GLU A 314 -16.10 -12.54 -17.50
CA GLU A 314 -17.51 -12.16 -17.36
C GLU A 314 -18.41 -13.41 -17.36
N TRP A 315 -19.27 -13.58 -16.34
CA TRP A 315 -20.02 -14.83 -16.09
C TRP A 315 -20.79 -15.34 -17.32
N PHE A 316 -21.47 -14.44 -18.04
CA PHE A 316 -22.43 -14.79 -19.08
C PHE A 316 -22.13 -14.14 -20.45
N ASN A 317 -20.91 -13.63 -20.66
CA ASN A 317 -20.57 -13.01 -21.95
C ASN A 317 -20.50 -14.07 -23.07
N PRO A 318 -21.27 -13.96 -24.16
CA PRO A 318 -21.29 -14.95 -25.25
C PRO A 318 -19.93 -15.14 -25.95
N ALA A 319 -19.11 -14.10 -26.05
CA ALA A 319 -17.80 -14.18 -26.71
C ALA A 319 -16.79 -15.05 -25.94
N TYR A 320 -17.07 -15.38 -24.67
CA TYR A 320 -16.20 -16.20 -23.84
C TYR A 320 -16.20 -17.70 -24.20
N VAL A 321 -17.13 -18.15 -25.05
CA VAL A 321 -17.28 -19.57 -25.45
C VAL A 321 -15.99 -20.21 -25.99
N LYS A 322 -15.14 -19.41 -26.63
CA LYS A 322 -13.85 -19.86 -27.20
C LYS A 322 -12.86 -20.37 -26.14
N TYR A 323 -13.04 -20.00 -24.87
CA TYR A 323 -12.12 -20.32 -23.78
C TYR A 323 -12.58 -21.45 -22.86
N TYR A 324 -13.64 -22.18 -23.23
CA TYR A 324 -14.12 -23.37 -22.50
C TYR A 324 -13.13 -24.52 -22.39
N TRP A 325 -12.00 -24.46 -23.10
CA TRP A 325 -10.96 -25.47 -22.98
C TRP A 325 -10.33 -25.46 -21.58
N ASP A 326 -10.38 -24.33 -20.87
CA ASP A 326 -9.96 -24.25 -19.48
C ASP A 326 -11.06 -24.83 -18.56
N GLN A 327 -10.82 -26.04 -18.04
CA GLN A 327 -11.77 -26.75 -17.18
C GLN A 327 -12.04 -26.02 -15.86
N HIS A 328 -11.08 -25.22 -15.37
CA HIS A 328 -11.25 -24.51 -14.10
C HIS A 328 -12.29 -23.39 -14.22
N TYR A 329 -12.29 -22.66 -15.33
CA TYR A 329 -13.18 -21.52 -15.55
C TYR A 329 -14.52 -21.91 -16.20
N LYS A 330 -14.60 -23.06 -16.86
CA LYS A 330 -15.80 -23.54 -17.55
C LYS A 330 -17.03 -23.68 -16.65
N GLU A 331 -16.84 -23.97 -15.36
CA GLU A 331 -17.96 -24.15 -14.42
C GLU A 331 -18.60 -22.82 -13.98
N ILE A 332 -17.87 -21.70 -14.09
CA ILE A 332 -18.28 -20.38 -13.59
C ILE A 332 -18.55 -19.40 -14.74
N TYR A 333 -17.76 -19.47 -15.82
CA TYR A 333 -17.81 -18.53 -16.95
C TYR A 333 -18.36 -19.23 -18.19
N TRP A 334 -19.66 -19.02 -18.38
CA TRP A 334 -20.50 -19.88 -19.18
C TRP A 334 -20.53 -19.50 -20.64
N GLY A 335 -19.82 -18.48 -21.14
CA GLY A 335 -19.68 -18.23 -22.59
C GLY A 335 -20.98 -18.18 -23.38
N ARG A 336 -22.08 -17.80 -22.74
CA ARG A 336 -23.42 -17.77 -23.33
C ARG A 336 -24.31 -16.83 -22.52
N PRO A 337 -25.33 -16.23 -23.15
CA PRO A 337 -26.31 -15.43 -22.42
C PRO A 337 -26.94 -16.24 -21.27
N PRO A 338 -27.33 -15.57 -20.17
CA PRO A 338 -27.94 -16.27 -19.05
C PRO A 338 -29.31 -16.85 -19.45
N THR A 339 -29.69 -17.96 -18.81
CA THR A 339 -31.05 -18.49 -18.85
C THR A 339 -31.74 -18.11 -17.55
N ASN A 340 -33.00 -17.68 -17.62
CA ASN A 340 -33.78 -17.41 -16.41
C ASN A 340 -33.89 -18.71 -15.60
N PRO A 341 -33.38 -18.76 -14.35
CA PRO A 341 -33.21 -20.00 -13.61
C PRO A 341 -34.52 -20.52 -12.99
N TYR A 342 -35.63 -19.77 -13.14
CA TYR A 342 -36.96 -20.11 -12.63
C TYR A 342 -37.91 -20.57 -13.73
N THR A 343 -37.82 -19.94 -14.91
CA THR A 343 -38.72 -20.18 -16.05
C THR A 343 -38.07 -20.91 -17.21
N ASN A 344 -36.74 -21.09 -17.16
CA ASN A 344 -35.92 -21.69 -18.20
C ASN A 344 -35.98 -20.97 -19.57
N LYS A 345 -36.35 -19.69 -19.58
CA LYS A 345 -36.37 -18.84 -20.79
C LYS A 345 -35.00 -18.23 -21.04
N SER A 346 -34.63 -18.11 -22.31
CA SER A 346 -33.43 -17.37 -22.72
C SER A 346 -33.52 -15.89 -22.30
N ILE A 347 -32.45 -15.34 -21.75
CA ILE A 347 -32.31 -13.90 -21.46
C ILE A 347 -31.29 -13.35 -22.45
N GLU A 348 -31.53 -12.14 -22.95
CA GLU A 348 -30.54 -11.41 -23.73
C GLU A 348 -29.41 -10.91 -22.82
N TYR A 349 -28.16 -10.97 -23.27
CA TYR A 349 -27.07 -10.35 -22.53
C TYR A 349 -27.09 -8.84 -22.80
N THR A 350 -27.69 -8.07 -21.90
CA THR A 350 -27.96 -6.64 -22.13
C THR A 350 -26.69 -5.88 -22.46
N GLY A 351 -26.73 -5.11 -23.55
CA GLY A 351 -25.62 -4.31 -24.03
C GLY A 351 -24.54 -5.11 -24.76
N TYR A 352 -24.78 -6.39 -25.10
CA TYR A 352 -23.84 -7.18 -25.89
C TYR A 352 -23.66 -6.59 -27.30
N VAL A 353 -22.42 -6.56 -27.75
CA VAL A 353 -22.04 -6.27 -29.13
C VAL A 353 -21.39 -7.53 -29.67
N GLU A 354 -21.82 -7.97 -30.85
CA GLU A 354 -21.26 -9.17 -31.47
C GLU A 354 -19.80 -8.89 -31.87
N VAL A 355 -18.89 -9.67 -31.30
CA VAL A 355 -17.45 -9.60 -31.52
C VAL A 355 -16.89 -11.00 -31.76
N ASP A 356 -15.68 -11.07 -32.30
CA ASP A 356 -15.05 -12.35 -32.60
C ASP A 356 -14.42 -12.98 -31.35
N ASP A 357 -13.68 -12.21 -30.55
CA ASP A 357 -12.83 -12.72 -29.48
C ASP A 357 -12.95 -11.88 -28.21
N PHE A 358 -13.42 -12.48 -27.10
CA PHE A 358 -13.62 -11.75 -25.84
C PHE A 358 -12.36 -11.04 -25.36
N ILE A 359 -11.17 -11.66 -25.47
CA ILE A 359 -9.95 -11.04 -24.96
C ILE A 359 -9.57 -9.83 -25.84
N ASN A 360 -9.45 -10.02 -27.16
CA ASN A 360 -8.96 -8.96 -28.04
C ASN A 360 -9.99 -7.85 -28.30
N ASP A 361 -11.28 -8.17 -28.30
CA ASP A 361 -12.33 -7.25 -28.74
C ASP A 361 -13.14 -6.68 -27.57
N ILE A 362 -13.02 -7.24 -26.34
CA ILE A 362 -13.70 -6.76 -25.13
C ILE A 362 -12.72 -6.44 -23.99
N GLN A 363 -12.03 -7.46 -23.48
CA GLN A 363 -11.18 -7.34 -22.28
C GLN A 363 -10.06 -6.32 -22.47
N ASN A 364 -9.26 -6.47 -23.53
CA ASN A 364 -8.10 -5.62 -23.80
C ASN A 364 -8.51 -4.17 -24.08
N PRO A 365 -9.46 -3.86 -24.98
CA PRO A 365 -9.86 -2.47 -25.23
C PRO A 365 -10.44 -1.77 -24.00
N GLN A 366 -11.14 -2.50 -23.12
CA GLN A 366 -11.62 -1.95 -21.85
C GLN A 366 -10.47 -1.60 -20.90
N ILE A 367 -9.48 -2.48 -20.77
CA ILE A 367 -8.29 -2.23 -19.95
C ILE A 367 -7.47 -1.06 -20.53
N GLU A 368 -7.29 -1.00 -21.85
CA GLU A 368 -6.58 0.09 -22.54
C GLU A 368 -7.27 1.45 -22.34
N ALA A 369 -8.61 1.49 -22.34
CA ALA A 369 -9.33 2.72 -21.99
C ALA A 369 -8.94 3.19 -20.58
N LEU A 370 -8.91 2.29 -19.58
CA LEU A 370 -8.46 2.64 -18.23
C LEU A 370 -7.02 3.16 -18.20
N PHE A 371 -6.12 2.60 -19.01
CA PHE A 371 -4.74 3.06 -19.09
C PHE A 371 -4.61 4.46 -19.68
N TYR A 372 -5.23 4.70 -20.84
CA TYR A 372 -4.93 5.87 -21.67
C TYR A 372 -5.93 7.02 -21.49
N ASP A 373 -7.18 6.72 -21.13
CA ASP A 373 -8.24 7.73 -20.98
C ASP A 373 -8.49 8.09 -19.50
N TYR A 374 -8.25 7.16 -18.58
CA TYR A 374 -8.40 7.36 -17.13
C TYR A 374 -7.08 7.58 -16.39
N ASP A 375 -5.95 7.37 -17.08
CA ASP A 375 -4.64 7.75 -16.60
C ASP A 375 -4.31 7.11 -15.24
N ILE A 376 -4.63 5.82 -15.08
CA ILE A 376 -4.49 5.09 -13.83
C ILE A 376 -3.01 4.87 -13.47
N GLU A 377 -2.75 4.72 -12.17
CA GLU A 377 -1.43 4.41 -11.60
C GLU A 377 -1.32 2.96 -11.14
N MET A 378 -2.45 2.26 -11.02
CA MET A 378 -2.49 0.89 -10.52
C MET A 378 -3.64 0.10 -11.13
N LEU A 379 -3.35 -1.09 -11.68
CA LEU A 379 -4.34 -2.04 -12.15
C LEU A 379 -4.46 -3.22 -11.19
N TRP A 380 -5.63 -3.36 -10.56
CA TRP A 380 -5.96 -4.49 -9.69
C TRP A 380 -6.86 -5.45 -10.47
N CYS A 381 -6.30 -6.50 -11.05
CA CYS A 381 -7.11 -7.48 -11.77
C CYS A 381 -7.67 -8.54 -10.84
N ASP A 382 -8.65 -9.31 -11.30
CA ASP A 382 -9.16 -10.44 -10.53
C ASP A 382 -9.44 -11.68 -11.37
N ILE A 383 -9.38 -12.83 -10.69
CA ILE A 383 -9.59 -14.19 -11.22
C ILE A 383 -8.51 -14.67 -12.21
N GLY A 384 -7.70 -13.78 -12.79
CA GLY A 384 -6.72 -14.13 -13.82
C GLY A 384 -7.40 -14.48 -15.13
N GLY A 385 -8.01 -15.68 -15.21
CA GLY A 385 -8.75 -16.16 -16.38
C GLY A 385 -7.93 -16.19 -17.68
N PRO A 386 -8.53 -16.67 -18.79
CA PRO A 386 -8.07 -16.38 -20.14
C PRO A 386 -7.79 -14.89 -20.35
N ASN A 387 -6.55 -14.58 -20.73
CA ASN A 387 -6.06 -13.22 -20.92
C ASN A 387 -4.91 -13.17 -21.94
N LYS A 388 -4.53 -11.96 -22.33
CA LYS A 388 -3.29 -11.64 -23.03
C LYS A 388 -2.60 -10.47 -22.33
N ALA A 389 -2.39 -10.60 -21.02
CA ALA A 389 -1.88 -9.52 -20.19
C ALA A 389 -0.57 -8.89 -20.71
N PRO A 390 0.42 -9.65 -21.23
CA PRO A 390 1.62 -9.04 -21.82
C PRO A 390 1.37 -8.08 -22.98
N ASP A 391 0.32 -8.31 -23.77
CA ASP A 391 0.01 -7.49 -24.94
C ASP A 391 -0.49 -6.09 -24.57
N VAL A 392 -1.07 -5.93 -23.38
CA VAL A 392 -1.60 -4.63 -22.89
C VAL A 392 -0.75 -4.01 -21.79
N LEU A 393 -0.15 -4.82 -20.90
CA LEU A 393 0.68 -4.34 -19.80
C LEU A 393 2.00 -3.75 -20.30
N ALA A 394 2.71 -4.42 -21.21
CA ALA A 394 4.01 -3.91 -21.67
C ALA A 394 3.91 -2.55 -22.37
N PRO A 395 2.95 -2.30 -23.29
CA PRO A 395 2.73 -0.96 -23.84
C PRO A 395 2.37 0.08 -22.78
N TRP A 396 1.53 -0.27 -21.79
CA TRP A 396 1.16 0.65 -20.70
C TRP A 396 2.35 1.02 -19.83
N LEU A 397 3.19 0.05 -19.43
CA LEU A 397 4.41 0.30 -18.67
C LEU A 397 5.37 1.24 -19.42
N ASN A 398 5.57 1.00 -20.72
CA ASN A 398 6.40 1.87 -21.57
C ASN A 398 5.80 3.28 -21.70
N TRP A 399 4.49 3.37 -21.96
CA TRP A 399 3.78 4.64 -22.08
C TRP A 399 3.85 5.46 -20.80
N ALA A 400 3.60 4.83 -19.64
CA ALA A 400 3.68 5.49 -18.35
C ALA A 400 5.11 5.96 -18.04
N ARG A 401 6.11 5.11 -18.30
CA ARG A 401 7.52 5.47 -18.17
C ARG A 401 7.85 6.68 -19.02
N ASP A 402 7.44 6.73 -20.29
CA ASP A 402 7.73 7.85 -21.21
C ASP A 402 7.09 9.18 -20.75
N GLN A 403 6.07 9.12 -19.89
CA GLN A 403 5.46 10.25 -19.19
C GLN A 403 6.14 10.58 -17.85
N GLY A 404 7.22 9.89 -17.49
CA GLY A 404 7.92 10.02 -16.21
C GLY A 404 7.17 9.40 -15.02
N ARG A 405 6.21 8.50 -15.26
CA ARG A 405 5.37 7.87 -14.24
C ARG A 405 5.78 6.43 -13.99
N GLN A 406 5.68 6.01 -12.73
CA GLN A 406 5.77 4.60 -12.35
C GLN A 406 4.39 4.09 -11.97
N VAL A 407 4.00 2.96 -12.55
CA VAL A 407 2.69 2.32 -12.33
C VAL A 407 2.89 0.89 -11.81
N THR A 408 1.82 0.22 -11.36
CA THR A 408 1.94 -1.14 -10.81
C THR A 408 0.69 -1.98 -11.05
N PHE A 409 0.83 -3.32 -10.99
CA PHE A 409 -0.29 -4.24 -11.14
C PHE A 409 -0.16 -5.49 -10.25
N ASN A 410 -1.29 -6.08 -9.86
CA ASN A 410 -1.28 -7.22 -8.96
C ASN A 410 -0.99 -8.57 -9.65
N ASP A 411 -0.85 -9.62 -8.84
CA ASP A 411 -0.63 -11.03 -9.27
C ASP A 411 -1.86 -11.76 -9.83
N ARG A 412 -2.95 -11.03 -10.08
CA ARG A 412 -4.21 -11.59 -10.59
C ARG A 412 -4.53 -11.13 -12.02
N CYS A 413 -3.61 -10.43 -12.68
CA CYS A 413 -3.79 -9.99 -14.06
C CYS A 413 -3.50 -11.09 -15.10
N GLY A 414 -3.07 -12.28 -14.67
CA GLY A 414 -2.66 -13.35 -15.58
C GLY A 414 -1.16 -13.35 -15.91
N ALA A 415 -0.43 -12.35 -15.41
CA ALA A 415 1.03 -12.31 -15.34
C ALA A 415 1.47 -12.45 -13.86
N ALA A 416 2.78 -12.59 -13.62
CA ALA A 416 3.33 -12.80 -12.27
C ALA A 416 2.95 -11.71 -11.24
N GLY A 417 2.71 -10.48 -11.70
CA GLY A 417 2.35 -9.32 -10.86
C GLY A 417 3.52 -8.74 -10.06
N ASP A 418 3.36 -7.49 -9.66
CA ASP A 418 4.36 -6.77 -8.84
C ASP A 418 4.26 -7.11 -7.35
N TYR A 419 3.09 -7.56 -6.90
CA TYR A 419 2.79 -7.89 -5.50
C TYR A 419 1.66 -8.91 -5.40
N SER A 420 1.69 -9.71 -4.33
CA SER A 420 0.65 -10.72 -4.08
C SER A 420 -0.56 -10.15 -3.33
N THR A 421 -1.73 -10.77 -3.49
CA THR A 421 -3.01 -10.24 -2.96
C THR A 421 -3.77 -11.20 -2.00
N PRO A 422 -3.24 -11.46 -0.79
CA PRO A 422 -3.95 -12.30 0.19
C PRO A 422 -5.29 -11.68 0.61
N GLU A 423 -6.37 -12.43 0.44
CA GLU A 423 -7.75 -11.99 0.70
C GLU A 423 -8.31 -12.71 1.94
N TYR A 424 -8.84 -11.95 2.91
CA TYR A 424 -9.37 -12.42 4.21
C TYR A 424 -8.46 -13.36 5.03
N SER A 425 -7.21 -13.58 4.62
CA SER A 425 -6.28 -14.50 5.27
C SER A 425 -5.56 -13.84 6.45
N GLY A 426 -4.97 -14.65 7.32
CA GLY A 426 -4.08 -14.16 8.37
C GLY A 426 -2.89 -13.39 7.80
N ILE A 427 -2.46 -12.35 8.51
CA ILE A 427 -1.30 -11.54 8.13
C ILE A 427 -0.02 -12.21 8.65
N SER A 428 0.94 -12.42 7.77
CA SER A 428 2.25 -12.97 8.11
C SER A 428 3.35 -12.28 7.32
N PHE A 429 4.56 -12.26 7.87
CA PHE A 429 5.70 -11.66 7.22
C PHE A 429 5.97 -12.30 5.86
N ASN A 430 6.12 -11.46 4.83
CA ASN A 430 6.58 -11.89 3.52
C ASN A 430 7.71 -10.96 3.05
N PRO A 431 8.89 -11.49 2.69
CA PRO A 431 9.96 -10.65 2.14
C PRO A 431 9.61 -10.06 0.78
N LYS A 432 8.68 -10.67 0.03
CA LYS A 432 8.08 -10.05 -1.16
C LYS A 432 6.91 -9.16 -0.77
N LYS A 433 6.71 -8.09 -1.53
CA LYS A 433 5.62 -7.16 -1.33
C LYS A 433 4.27 -7.86 -1.50
N PHE A 434 3.33 -7.55 -0.63
CA PHE A 434 1.94 -7.98 -0.76
C PHE A 434 0.98 -6.86 -0.37
N GLU A 435 -0.27 -7.01 -0.75
CA GLU A 435 -1.38 -6.16 -0.34
C GLU A 435 -2.52 -7.06 0.13
N SER A 436 -2.79 -7.07 1.44
CA SER A 436 -3.96 -7.78 1.93
C SER A 436 -5.22 -6.97 1.67
N ASN A 437 -6.32 -7.67 1.41
CA ASN A 437 -7.61 -7.04 1.15
C ASN A 437 -8.76 -7.78 1.85
N ARG A 438 -9.79 -7.01 2.22
CA ARG A 438 -11.06 -7.48 2.83
C ARG A 438 -12.09 -6.35 2.88
N GLY A 439 -13.35 -6.70 3.09
CA GLY A 439 -14.42 -5.78 3.45
C GLY A 439 -14.32 -5.19 4.86
N LEU A 440 -14.81 -3.95 5.00
CA LEU A 440 -15.39 -3.42 6.24
C LEU A 440 -16.56 -4.31 6.69
N ASP A 441 -17.36 -4.76 5.72
CA ASP A 441 -18.27 -5.87 5.92
C ASP A 441 -17.43 -7.15 6.06
N PRO A 442 -17.53 -7.86 7.20
CA PRO A 442 -16.72 -9.06 7.42
C PRO A 442 -17.12 -10.24 6.51
N PHE A 443 -18.22 -10.14 5.77
CA PHE A 443 -18.78 -11.22 4.98
C PHE A 443 -18.80 -10.97 3.47
N SER A 444 -18.60 -9.72 3.03
CA SER A 444 -18.76 -9.31 1.62
C SER A 444 -17.86 -8.13 1.26
N PHE A 445 -17.65 -7.89 -0.04
CA PHE A 445 -17.16 -6.61 -0.51
C PHE A 445 -18.31 -5.65 -0.90
N GLY A 446 -19.28 -6.13 -1.67
CA GLY A 446 -20.49 -5.37 -2.00
C GLY A 446 -21.36 -5.09 -0.76
N TYR A 447 -22.23 -4.08 -0.83
CA TYR A 447 -23.17 -3.81 0.25
C TYR A 447 -24.08 -5.02 0.51
N ASN A 448 -24.11 -5.49 1.76
CA ASN A 448 -25.02 -6.54 2.22
C ASN A 448 -26.00 -5.94 3.24
N TYR A 449 -27.29 -5.87 2.91
CA TYR A 449 -28.30 -5.24 3.79
C TYR A 449 -28.52 -6.03 5.09
N LEU A 450 -28.08 -7.29 5.16
CA LEU A 450 -28.22 -8.14 6.33
C LEU A 450 -27.18 -7.87 7.41
N THR A 451 -26.06 -7.23 7.08
CA THR A 451 -24.97 -6.90 8.00
C THR A 451 -25.43 -5.78 8.93
N THR A 452 -25.43 -6.05 10.24
CA THR A 452 -25.82 -5.06 11.24
C THR A 452 -24.67 -4.09 11.53
N ASP A 453 -25.00 -2.92 12.06
CA ASP A 453 -24.01 -1.86 12.31
C ASP A 453 -22.86 -2.35 13.22
N ASP A 454 -23.15 -3.19 14.21
CA ASP A 454 -22.16 -3.75 15.15
C ASP A 454 -21.27 -4.87 14.56
N GLU A 455 -21.58 -5.37 13.37
CA GLU A 455 -20.78 -6.41 12.69
C GLU A 455 -19.67 -5.83 11.80
N TYR A 456 -19.80 -4.56 11.37
CA TYR A 456 -18.74 -3.92 10.57
C TYR A 456 -17.46 -3.76 11.38
N LEU A 457 -16.31 -3.92 10.72
CA LEU A 457 -14.99 -3.69 11.33
C LEU A 457 -14.96 -2.32 12.02
N SER A 458 -14.61 -2.33 13.30
CA SER A 458 -14.43 -1.13 14.12
C SER A 458 -13.17 -0.35 13.72
N GLY A 459 -13.09 0.93 14.12
CA GLY A 459 -11.89 1.74 13.92
C GLY A 459 -10.63 1.10 14.53
N GLU A 460 -10.78 0.45 15.69
CA GLU A 460 -9.71 -0.32 16.35
C GLU A 460 -9.19 -1.47 15.49
N GLU A 461 -10.09 -2.26 14.89
CA GLU A 461 -9.73 -3.41 14.06
C GLU A 461 -9.07 -2.98 12.75
N ILE A 462 -9.52 -1.88 12.15
CA ILE A 462 -8.90 -1.28 10.96
C ILE A 462 -7.46 -0.89 11.27
N VAL A 463 -7.25 -0.15 12.36
CA VAL A 463 -5.92 0.31 12.81
C VAL A 463 -4.99 -0.86 13.11
N LYS A 464 -5.47 -1.86 13.86
CA LYS A 464 -4.69 -3.07 14.16
C LYS A 464 -4.28 -3.84 12.90
N THR A 465 -5.24 -4.03 11.98
CA THR A 465 -5.00 -4.72 10.71
C THR A 465 -3.99 -3.96 9.85
N LEU A 466 -4.08 -2.63 9.80
CA LEU A 466 -3.12 -1.79 9.09
C LEU A 466 -1.70 -1.94 9.67
N VAL A 467 -1.52 -1.78 10.98
CA VAL A 467 -0.20 -1.88 11.61
C VAL A 467 0.40 -3.28 11.42
N ASP A 468 -0.41 -4.33 11.55
CA ASP A 468 0.02 -5.71 11.29
C ASP A 468 0.50 -5.89 9.85
N ASN A 469 -0.21 -5.34 8.85
CA ASN A 469 0.25 -5.36 7.46
C ASN A 469 1.58 -4.63 7.30
N VAL A 470 1.68 -3.40 7.79
CA VAL A 470 2.85 -2.52 7.63
C VAL A 470 4.13 -3.19 8.12
N VAL A 471 4.11 -3.75 9.34
CA VAL A 471 5.32 -4.36 9.92
C VAL A 471 5.67 -5.70 9.30
N ASN A 472 4.72 -6.34 8.61
CA ASN A 472 4.93 -7.60 7.91
C ASN A 472 5.26 -7.42 6.42
N ASN A 473 5.56 -6.18 5.97
CA ASN A 473 5.88 -5.78 4.59
C ASN A 473 4.67 -5.64 3.65
N GLY A 474 3.45 -5.66 4.18
CA GLY A 474 2.21 -5.54 3.43
C GLY A 474 1.71 -4.09 3.27
N ASN A 475 0.86 -3.89 2.27
CA ASN A 475 -0.15 -2.82 2.26
C ASN A 475 -1.51 -3.41 2.67
N PHE A 476 -2.45 -2.55 3.04
CA PHE A 476 -3.80 -2.91 3.41
C PHE A 476 -4.82 -2.16 2.54
N LEU A 477 -5.55 -2.90 1.72
CA LEU A 477 -6.62 -2.39 0.88
C LEU A 477 -7.98 -2.76 1.49
N LEU A 478 -8.56 -1.81 2.22
CA LEU A 478 -9.84 -2.01 2.93
C LEU A 478 -11.00 -1.63 2.03
N ASN A 479 -11.97 -2.53 1.89
CA ASN A 479 -13.13 -2.28 1.05
C ASN A 479 -14.30 -1.63 1.80
N MET A 480 -14.92 -0.62 1.16
CA MET A 480 -16.27 -0.16 1.48
C MET A 480 -17.28 -0.60 0.41
N GLY A 481 -18.52 -0.84 0.85
CA GLY A 481 -19.63 -1.30 0.00
C GLY A 481 -20.78 -0.30 -0.02
N PRO A 482 -20.86 0.60 -1.02
CA PRO A 482 -21.95 1.57 -1.18
C PRO A 482 -23.26 0.91 -1.65
N LYS A 483 -24.40 1.56 -1.35
CA LYS A 483 -25.75 1.15 -1.79
C LYS A 483 -25.99 1.53 -3.26
N GLY A 484 -26.95 0.89 -3.93
CA GLY A 484 -27.25 1.17 -5.35
C GLY A 484 -27.62 2.62 -5.72
N ASP A 485 -27.97 3.47 -4.75
CA ASP A 485 -28.19 4.91 -4.96
C ASP A 485 -26.92 5.77 -4.83
N GLY A 486 -25.79 5.17 -4.43
CA GLY A 486 -24.52 5.86 -4.21
C GLY A 486 -24.26 6.29 -2.77
N THR A 487 -25.20 6.07 -1.83
CA THR A 487 -24.94 6.34 -0.41
C THR A 487 -24.04 5.27 0.21
N ILE A 488 -23.06 5.70 1.00
CA ILE A 488 -22.24 4.79 1.81
C ILE A 488 -22.95 4.57 3.15
N PRO A 489 -23.13 3.32 3.63
CA PRO A 489 -23.74 3.06 4.93
C PRO A 489 -23.09 3.87 6.05
N LYS A 490 -23.91 4.49 6.92
CA LYS A 490 -23.42 5.46 7.90
C LYS A 490 -22.37 4.87 8.84
N GLN A 491 -22.55 3.62 9.25
CA GLN A 491 -21.60 2.95 10.13
C GLN A 491 -20.23 2.72 9.47
N GLN A 492 -20.19 2.38 8.18
CA GLN A 492 -18.93 2.29 7.43
C GLN A 492 -18.20 3.64 7.44
N GLN A 493 -18.91 4.75 7.22
CA GLN A 493 -18.32 6.09 7.30
C GLN A 493 -17.76 6.39 8.70
N LEU A 494 -18.53 6.10 9.76
CA LEU A 494 -18.11 6.35 11.14
C LEU A 494 -16.85 5.56 11.51
N ASN A 495 -16.78 4.28 11.14
CA ASN A 495 -15.62 3.44 11.45
C ASN A 495 -14.38 3.86 10.66
N LEU A 496 -14.55 4.27 9.38
CA LEU A 496 -13.46 4.82 8.57
C LEU A 496 -12.92 6.13 9.14
N LEU A 497 -13.80 7.04 9.57
CA LEU A 497 -13.40 8.32 10.17
C LEU A 497 -12.71 8.13 11.53
N ASP A 498 -13.20 7.20 12.35
CA ASP A 498 -12.61 6.85 13.65
C ASP A 498 -11.21 6.25 13.50
N ALA A 499 -11.01 5.34 12.53
CA ALA A 499 -9.69 4.85 12.17
C ALA A 499 -8.81 5.97 11.61
N GLY A 500 -9.37 6.80 10.73
CA GLY A 500 -8.66 7.91 10.07
C GLY A 500 -8.09 8.94 11.04
N GLU A 501 -8.79 9.24 12.13
CA GLU A 501 -8.27 10.07 13.22
C GLU A 501 -6.95 9.52 13.78
N TRP A 502 -6.92 8.21 14.06
CA TRP A 502 -5.70 7.54 14.55
C TRP A 502 -4.63 7.50 13.46
N ILE A 503 -4.97 7.07 12.24
CA ILE A 503 -4.02 6.90 11.12
C ILE A 503 -3.32 8.23 10.82
N LYS A 504 -4.07 9.33 10.73
CA LYS A 504 -3.50 10.67 10.48
C LYS A 504 -2.59 11.13 11.63
N GLY A 505 -2.97 10.87 12.88
CA GLY A 505 -2.16 11.21 14.05
C GLY A 505 -0.86 10.40 14.20
N HIS A 506 -0.81 9.20 13.60
CA HIS A 506 0.31 8.26 13.72
C HIS A 506 1.08 8.03 12.41
N GLY A 507 0.74 8.78 11.36
CA GLY A 507 1.18 8.53 9.99
C GLY A 507 2.71 8.44 9.83
N GLU A 508 3.49 9.16 10.63
CA GLU A 508 4.95 9.09 10.56
C GLU A 508 5.52 7.70 10.88
N GLY A 509 4.85 6.91 11.72
CA GLY A 509 5.21 5.54 12.06
C GLY A 509 4.61 4.48 11.13
N ILE A 510 3.84 4.91 10.12
CA ILE A 510 3.13 4.03 9.18
C ILE A 510 3.66 4.25 7.76
N PHE A 511 3.41 5.44 7.21
CA PHE A 511 3.74 5.78 5.84
C PHE A 511 5.24 5.98 5.66
N GLY A 512 5.77 5.46 4.55
CA GLY A 512 7.20 5.50 4.25
C GLY A 512 8.08 4.60 5.13
N THR A 513 7.50 3.81 6.04
CA THR A 513 8.29 2.87 6.84
C THR A 513 8.63 1.58 6.07
N ARG A 514 9.59 0.82 6.60
CA ARG A 514 9.90 -0.55 6.20
C ARG A 514 9.81 -1.47 7.42
N TYR A 515 9.59 -2.76 7.18
CA TYR A 515 9.63 -3.77 8.23
C TYR A 515 11.03 -3.82 8.86
N TRP A 516 11.11 -4.19 10.14
CA TRP A 516 12.39 -4.45 10.79
C TRP A 516 12.79 -5.92 10.59
N PRO A 517 13.88 -6.27 9.88
CA PRO A 517 14.21 -7.65 9.57
C PRO A 517 14.53 -8.54 10.79
N THR A 518 14.83 -7.94 11.94
CA THR A 518 15.16 -8.68 13.17
C THR A 518 13.93 -9.23 13.87
N ALA A 519 12.84 -8.46 13.91
CA ALA A 519 11.56 -8.90 14.46
C ALA A 519 10.45 -7.99 13.93
N GLN A 520 9.37 -8.58 13.41
CA GLN A 520 8.19 -7.80 12.99
C GLN A 520 7.26 -7.56 14.19
N THR A 521 7.11 -8.56 15.06
CA THR A 521 6.20 -8.56 16.20
C THR A 521 6.83 -9.20 17.44
N SER A 522 6.40 -8.80 18.63
CA SER A 522 6.69 -9.50 19.90
C SER A 522 5.59 -9.24 20.92
N GLY A 523 4.75 -10.24 21.20
CA GLY A 523 3.55 -10.05 22.02
C GLY A 523 2.67 -8.92 21.46
N SER A 524 2.44 -7.88 22.27
CA SER A 524 1.70 -6.68 21.86
C SER A 524 2.52 -5.67 21.04
N LEU A 525 3.82 -5.89 20.85
CA LEU A 525 4.70 -4.97 20.13
C LEU A 525 4.71 -5.24 18.63
N ARG A 526 4.79 -4.17 17.84
CA ARG A 526 5.04 -4.16 16.39
C ARG A 526 6.15 -3.16 16.08
N PHE A 527 7.01 -3.49 15.14
CA PHE A 527 8.20 -2.69 14.85
C PHE A 527 8.27 -2.26 13.39
N ALA A 528 8.51 -0.97 13.18
CA ALA A 528 8.72 -0.38 11.87
C ALA A 528 9.95 0.52 11.90
N MET A 529 10.57 0.74 10.75
CA MET A 529 11.79 1.55 10.66
C MET A 529 11.78 2.51 9.47
N LYS A 530 12.48 3.62 9.66
CA LYS A 530 12.93 4.56 8.62
C LYS A 530 14.45 4.69 8.68
N PRO A 531 15.09 5.28 7.65
CA PRO A 531 16.54 5.52 7.66
C PRO A 531 17.02 6.34 8.86
N ASP A 532 16.15 7.18 9.42
CA ASP A 532 16.42 8.16 10.48
C ASP A 532 15.65 7.92 11.79
N ALA A 533 14.76 6.92 11.85
CA ALA A 533 13.98 6.64 13.04
C ALA A 533 13.59 5.17 13.18
N PHE A 534 13.27 4.77 14.40
CA PHE A 534 12.70 3.47 14.74
C PHE A 534 11.38 3.65 15.47
N TYR A 535 10.37 2.87 15.10
CA TYR A 535 9.02 2.96 15.64
C TYR A 535 8.64 1.67 16.36
N ILE A 536 8.04 1.85 17.54
CA ILE A 536 7.55 0.77 18.39
C ILE A 536 6.09 1.04 18.64
N HIS A 537 5.23 0.15 18.15
CA HIS A 537 3.79 0.24 18.36
C HIS A 537 3.38 -0.79 19.40
N HIS A 538 2.68 -0.36 20.44
CA HIS A 538 2.12 -1.23 21.46
C HIS A 538 0.61 -1.36 21.27
N VAL A 539 0.14 -2.55 20.91
CA VAL A 539 -1.27 -2.87 20.70
C VAL A 539 -2.00 -2.98 22.04
N GLY A 540 -3.05 -2.18 22.21
CA GLY A 540 -3.75 -2.01 23.48
C GLY A 540 -2.99 -1.11 24.46
N GLN A 541 -3.65 -0.71 25.55
CA GLN A 541 -3.09 0.23 26.50
C GLN A 541 -1.86 -0.34 27.21
N PRO A 542 -0.68 0.32 27.17
CA PRO A 542 0.54 -0.17 27.79
C PRO A 542 0.56 0.08 29.31
N SER A 543 1.33 -0.74 30.02
CA SER A 543 1.75 -0.46 31.41
C SER A 543 2.98 0.46 31.45
N SER A 544 3.21 1.11 32.58
CA SER A 544 4.41 1.92 32.84
C SER A 544 5.24 1.33 34.00
N PRO A 545 6.55 1.08 33.83
CA PRO A 545 7.29 1.24 32.58
C PRO A 545 6.90 0.20 31.52
N LEU A 546 7.03 0.57 30.25
CA LEU A 546 7.02 -0.38 29.15
C LEU A 546 8.41 -0.99 29.01
N VAL A 547 8.51 -2.31 29.11
CA VAL A 547 9.78 -3.06 29.03
C VAL A 547 9.83 -3.86 27.75
N ILE A 548 10.91 -3.68 26.98
CA ILE A 548 11.10 -4.20 25.63
C ILE A 548 12.39 -5.02 25.64
N SER A 549 12.28 -6.31 25.36
CA SER A 549 13.41 -7.25 25.42
C SER A 549 14.12 -7.37 24.08
N GLU A 550 13.48 -6.91 23.02
CA GLU A 550 13.99 -6.89 21.66
C GLU A 550 15.17 -5.94 21.57
N PRO A 551 16.17 -6.23 20.72
CA PRO A 551 17.39 -5.45 20.61
C PRO A 551 17.16 -4.15 19.82
N VAL A 552 16.27 -3.28 20.31
CA VAL A 552 15.93 -2.01 19.64
C VAL A 552 17.18 -1.14 19.42
N PRO A 553 17.30 -0.44 18.29
CA PRO A 553 18.53 0.24 17.89
C PRO A 553 18.77 1.60 18.60
N TRP A 554 18.27 1.77 19.82
CA TRP A 554 18.50 2.97 20.64
C TRP A 554 19.94 3.05 21.17
N VAL A 555 20.51 4.25 21.18
CA VAL A 555 21.72 4.59 21.94
C VAL A 555 21.54 5.87 22.76
N GLU A 556 22.44 6.07 23.73
CA GLU A 556 22.48 7.31 24.53
C GLU A 556 22.61 8.54 23.61
N GLY A 557 21.73 9.52 23.82
CA GLY A 557 21.62 10.74 23.00
C GLY A 557 20.53 10.70 21.93
N ASP A 558 19.95 9.54 21.62
CA ASP A 558 18.74 9.47 20.78
C ASP A 558 17.52 10.00 21.57
N GLU A 559 16.71 10.83 20.93
CA GLU A 559 15.46 11.33 21.51
C GLU A 559 14.35 10.29 21.33
N VAL A 560 13.61 10.03 22.41
CA VAL A 560 12.49 9.08 22.41
C VAL A 560 11.21 9.84 22.72
N THR A 561 10.23 9.78 21.82
CA THR A 561 8.98 10.55 21.93
C THR A 561 7.75 9.68 21.74
N ALA A 562 6.64 10.08 22.36
CA ALA A 562 5.32 9.57 22.00
C ALA A 562 4.89 10.12 20.63
N VAL A 563 4.26 9.28 19.81
CA VAL A 563 3.70 9.65 18.50
C VAL A 563 2.20 9.46 18.56
N GLY A 564 1.48 10.53 18.25
CA GLY A 564 0.02 10.53 18.09
C GLY A 564 -0.71 10.85 19.39
N GLY A 565 -2.03 10.83 19.31
CA GLY A 565 -2.91 11.23 20.40
C GLY A 565 -2.67 12.67 20.90
N SER A 566 -3.21 12.96 22.08
CA SER A 566 -3.08 14.27 22.75
C SER A 566 -1.69 14.54 23.34
N ALA A 567 -0.84 13.52 23.43
CA ALA A 567 0.50 13.60 24.00
C ALA A 567 1.63 13.50 22.95
N HIS A 568 1.31 13.64 21.65
CA HIS A 568 2.28 13.62 20.56
C HIS A 568 3.47 14.56 20.84
N GLY A 569 4.70 14.08 20.63
CA GLY A 569 5.93 14.82 20.85
C GLY A 569 6.41 14.87 22.30
N THR A 570 5.70 14.22 23.24
CA THR A 570 6.17 14.12 24.64
C THR A 570 7.47 13.32 24.69
N VAL A 571 8.55 13.93 25.16
CA VAL A 571 9.84 13.25 25.38
C VAL A 571 9.73 12.28 26.57
N LEU A 572 10.12 11.03 26.33
CA LEU A 572 10.00 9.92 27.26
C LEU A 572 11.34 9.60 27.91
N GLN A 573 11.30 9.29 29.21
CA GLN A 573 12.49 8.86 29.93
C GLN A 573 12.75 7.39 29.66
N VAL A 574 13.98 7.06 29.28
CA VAL A 574 14.36 5.70 28.89
C VAL A 574 15.61 5.22 29.62
N ALA A 575 15.71 3.91 29.78
CA ALA A 575 16.89 3.26 30.35
C ALA A 575 17.16 1.93 29.63
N ARG A 576 18.42 1.51 29.58
CA ARG A 576 18.81 0.17 29.15
C ARG A 576 19.39 -0.59 30.35
N ASN A 577 18.65 -1.60 30.81
CA ASN A 577 18.99 -2.40 31.99
C ASN A 577 19.03 -3.88 31.60
N ASP A 578 20.15 -4.56 31.88
CA ASP A 578 20.33 -6.00 31.63
C ASP A 578 19.95 -6.45 30.20
N GLY A 579 20.21 -5.59 29.20
CA GLY A 579 19.91 -5.84 27.79
C GLY A 579 18.49 -5.46 27.35
N SER A 580 17.57 -5.20 28.29
CA SER A 580 16.22 -4.69 28.00
C SER A 580 16.19 -3.17 27.88
N PHE A 581 15.32 -2.66 27.02
CA PHE A 581 15.01 -1.25 26.87
C PHE A 581 13.71 -0.92 27.61
N SER A 582 13.76 0.04 28.52
CA SER A 582 12.61 0.44 29.33
C SER A 582 12.25 1.88 29.04
N VAL A 583 10.95 2.14 28.83
CA VAL A 583 10.38 3.46 28.58
C VAL A 583 9.40 3.80 29.67
N GLN A 584 9.61 4.92 30.35
CA GLN A 584 8.65 5.48 31.30
C GLN A 584 7.54 6.18 30.53
N LEU A 585 6.30 5.71 30.70
CA LEU A 585 5.11 6.28 30.08
C LEU A 585 4.34 7.05 31.16
N PRO A 586 4.35 8.39 31.14
CA PRO A 586 3.54 9.18 32.08
C PRO A 586 2.04 9.00 31.79
N ASP A 587 1.19 9.27 32.78
CA ASP A 587 -0.26 9.05 32.67
C ASP A 587 -0.90 9.76 31.47
N ASN A 588 -0.43 10.96 31.11
CA ASN A 588 -0.95 11.68 29.96
C ASN A 588 -0.63 11.00 28.61
N VAL A 589 0.46 10.23 28.51
CA VAL A 589 0.78 9.43 27.32
C VAL A 589 -0.07 8.16 27.30
N VAL A 590 -0.22 7.50 28.46
CA VAL A 590 -1.02 6.27 28.57
C VAL A 590 -2.51 6.53 28.31
N GLN A 591 -3.05 7.64 28.83
CA GLN A 591 -4.48 8.01 28.67
C GLN A 591 -4.74 8.86 27.43
N GLY A 592 -3.69 9.40 26.81
CA GLY A 592 -3.80 10.41 25.76
C GLY A 592 -4.03 9.85 24.36
N ASP A 593 -4.15 8.54 24.20
CA ASP A 593 -4.21 7.85 22.93
C ASP A 593 -5.16 6.64 22.99
N LYS A 594 -5.44 6.03 21.83
CA LYS A 594 -6.36 4.89 21.67
C LYS A 594 -5.80 3.82 20.74
N TYR A 595 -6.28 2.59 20.90
CA TYR A 595 -5.96 1.39 20.10
C TYR A 595 -4.51 0.92 20.14
N ILE A 596 -3.56 1.76 19.72
CA ILE A 596 -2.14 1.46 19.57
C ILE A 596 -1.32 2.69 19.95
N TRP A 597 -0.46 2.55 20.95
CA TRP A 597 0.44 3.61 21.40
C TRP A 597 1.75 3.49 20.64
N THR A 598 2.21 4.59 20.05
CA THR A 598 3.45 4.58 19.25
C THR A 598 4.55 5.37 19.91
N ILE A 599 5.75 4.78 19.95
CA ILE A 599 6.97 5.40 20.43
C ILE A 599 7.94 5.51 19.26
N LYS A 600 8.53 6.70 19.09
CA LYS A 600 9.59 6.96 18.12
C LYS A 600 10.92 7.08 18.83
N ILE A 601 11.94 6.41 18.30
CA ILE A 601 13.35 6.67 18.59
C ILE A 601 13.91 7.41 17.38
N ALA A 602 14.17 8.70 17.53
CA ALA A 602 14.82 9.50 16.50
C ALA A 602 16.34 9.31 16.60
N TYR A 603 16.99 8.88 15.51
CA TYR A 603 18.43 8.68 15.54
C TYR A 603 19.15 10.03 15.60
N SER A 604 19.90 10.24 16.69
CA SER A 604 20.74 11.43 16.82
C SER A 604 21.79 11.47 15.72
N THR A 605 22.02 12.64 15.14
CA THR A 605 23.10 12.90 14.18
C THR A 605 24.28 13.64 14.80
N GLY A 606 24.31 13.78 16.14
CA GLY A 606 25.35 14.50 16.88
C GLY A 606 25.55 15.95 16.49
N LYS A 607 24.49 16.61 15.99
CA LYS A 607 24.48 18.06 15.72
C LYS A 607 24.01 18.84 16.94
#